data_AF-A0A165AN17-F1
#
_entry.id   AF-A0A165AN17-F1
#
_cell.length_a   1.000
_cell.length_b   1.000
_cell.length_c   1.000
_cell.angle_alpha   90.00
_cell.angle_beta   90.00
_cell.angle_gamma   90.00
#
_symmetry.space_group_name_H-M   'P 1'
#
loop_
_entity.id
_entity.type
_entity.pdbx_description
1 polymer ?
#
loop_
_entity_poly.entity_id
_entity_poly.type
_entity_poly.pdbx_seq_one_letter_code
_entity_poly.pdbx_strand_id
1 'polypeptide(L)'
;MQEHRGLDRGSFLWGRSVHNIRIERLWVDVTNGFGAKWKAFFLQLEVYCALDSCDVGHLWLLHHMFLPKINRDARLWQEVWNQHRLRVPGGGHGSPSQLFYFGMVQHGVRGLDDTPLWSPNDPAFLRPPEEGGGAMYGVDWEEMEDRAVAGHHAESHP
;
A
#
# COMPACT_ATOMS: atom_id res chain seq x y z
N MET A 1 14.56 -15.71 -10.27
CA MET A 1 14.99 -14.53 -9.48
C MET A 1 16.02 -14.87 -8.39
N GLN A 2 15.88 -15.99 -7.65
CA GLN A 2 16.92 -16.52 -6.73
C GLN A 2 18.24 -16.86 -7.45
N GLU A 3 18.16 -17.45 -8.64
CA GLU A 3 19.33 -17.83 -9.44
C GLU A 3 20.20 -16.64 -9.89
N HIS A 4 19.63 -15.43 -9.95
CA HIS A 4 20.36 -14.25 -10.41
C HIS A 4 20.84 -13.32 -9.28
N ARG A 5 20.27 -13.40 -8.07
CA ARG A 5 20.49 -12.39 -7.01
C ARG A 5 20.92 -12.93 -5.63
N GLY A 6 21.02 -14.26 -5.47
CA GLY A 6 21.55 -14.92 -4.27
C GLY A 6 20.52 -15.11 -3.14
N LEU A 7 20.75 -16.13 -2.30
CA LEU A 7 19.93 -16.45 -1.12
C LEU A 7 20.13 -15.40 0.00
N ASP A 8 19.11 -15.24 0.86
CA ASP A 8 19.14 -14.50 2.14
C ASP A 8 19.19 -12.96 2.12
N ARG A 9 18.82 -12.30 1.00
CA ARG A 9 18.71 -10.83 0.96
C ARG A 9 17.38 -10.25 1.40
N GLY A 10 16.37 -11.08 1.67
CA GLY A 10 15.01 -10.60 1.95
C GLY A 10 14.38 -9.85 0.77
N SER A 11 14.89 -10.07 -0.45
CA SER A 11 14.40 -9.45 -1.70
C SER A 11 13.04 -9.96 -2.15
N PHE A 12 12.45 -10.88 -1.39
CA PHE A 12 11.14 -11.47 -1.64
C PHE A 12 10.55 -11.94 -0.31
N LEU A 13 9.38 -11.42 0.06
CA LEU A 13 8.61 -11.89 1.22
C LEU A 13 7.85 -13.14 0.78
N TRP A 14 8.43 -14.32 1.00
CA TRP A 14 7.76 -15.61 0.75
C TRP A 14 7.36 -16.28 2.07
N GLY A 15 6.07 -16.57 2.22
CA GLY A 15 5.49 -17.24 3.38
C GLY A 15 3.97 -17.02 3.45
N ARG A 16 3.25 -17.85 4.23
CA ARG A 16 1.80 -17.69 4.47
C ARG A 16 1.48 -16.24 4.90
N SER A 17 0.33 -15.72 4.43
CA SER A 17 -0.24 -14.37 4.60
C SER A 17 -0.07 -13.74 6.00
N VAL A 18 0.13 -14.54 7.06
CA VAL A 18 0.54 -14.09 8.40
C VAL A 18 1.84 -13.26 8.46
N HIS A 19 2.66 -13.18 7.41
CA HIS A 19 3.81 -12.26 7.35
C HIS A 19 3.50 -10.88 6.74
N ASN A 20 2.30 -10.70 6.17
CA ASN A 20 1.86 -9.45 5.56
C ASN A 20 1.12 -8.50 6.52
N ILE A 21 0.97 -8.92 7.78
CA ILE A 21 0.26 -8.22 8.86
C ILE A 21 0.56 -6.71 8.90
N ARG A 22 1.82 -6.32 8.68
CA ARG A 22 2.21 -4.89 8.74
C ARG A 22 1.73 -4.09 7.53
N ILE A 23 1.74 -4.69 6.35
CA ILE A 23 1.21 -4.08 5.13
C ILE A 23 -0.31 -4.03 5.23
N GLU A 24 -0.96 -5.08 5.72
CA GLU A 24 -2.40 -5.10 5.98
C GLU A 24 -2.81 -4.02 7.00
N ARG A 25 -2.07 -3.89 8.12
CA ARG A 25 -2.30 -2.81 9.08
C ARG A 25 -2.10 -1.43 8.46
N LEU A 26 -1.05 -1.27 7.65
CA LEU A 26 -0.81 -0.04 6.91
C LEU A 26 -2.01 0.29 5.99
N TRP A 27 -2.60 -0.70 5.32
CA TRP A 27 -3.78 -0.51 4.48
C TRP A 27 -5.01 -0.07 5.27
N VAL A 28 -5.21 -0.61 6.48
CA VAL A 28 -6.24 -0.12 7.41
C VAL A 28 -5.98 1.35 7.75
N ASP A 29 -4.74 1.72 8.04
CA ASP A 29 -4.37 3.09 8.40
C ASP A 29 -4.47 4.06 7.21
N VAL A 30 -4.18 3.62 5.98
CA VAL A 30 -4.42 4.35 4.72
C VAL A 30 -5.90 4.62 4.53
N THR A 31 -6.72 3.58 4.68
CA THR A 31 -8.17 3.66 4.52
C THR A 31 -8.74 4.62 5.55
N ASN A 32 -8.36 4.50 6.82
CA ASN A 32 -8.81 5.41 7.87
C ASN A 32 -8.26 6.84 7.69
N GLY A 33 -7.04 6.99 7.20
CA GLY A 33 -6.33 8.26 7.12
C GLY A 33 -6.81 9.18 6.00
N PHE A 34 -7.06 8.65 4.81
CA PHE A 34 -7.61 9.45 3.72
C PHE A 34 -8.59 8.70 2.80
N GLY A 35 -8.49 7.37 2.69
CA GLY A 35 -9.30 6.58 1.75
C GLY A 35 -10.81 6.64 2.02
N ALA A 36 -11.21 6.50 3.29
CA ALA A 36 -12.61 6.46 3.72
C ALA A 36 -13.36 7.75 3.35
N LYS A 37 -12.68 8.91 3.42
CA LYS A 37 -13.24 10.20 3.00
C LYS A 37 -13.63 10.19 1.53
N TRP A 38 -12.73 9.71 0.66
CA TRP A 38 -12.95 9.65 -0.78
C TRP A 38 -13.99 8.59 -1.15
N LYS A 39 -13.98 7.42 -0.48
CA LYS A 39 -15.02 6.40 -0.63
C LYS A 39 -16.40 6.98 -0.32
N ALA A 40 -16.55 7.64 0.83
CA ALA A 40 -17.81 8.27 1.22
C ALA A 40 -18.25 9.35 0.22
N PHE A 41 -17.32 10.18 -0.25
CA PHE A 41 -17.61 11.21 -1.25
C PHE A 41 -18.12 10.64 -2.57
N PHE A 42 -17.49 9.59 -3.12
CA PHE A 42 -17.95 8.98 -4.37
C PHE A 42 -19.29 8.26 -4.21
N LEU A 43 -19.53 7.58 -3.09
CA LEU A 43 -20.84 7.01 -2.79
C LEU A 43 -21.95 8.07 -2.74
N GLN A 44 -21.66 9.25 -2.19
CA GLN A 44 -22.61 10.37 -2.21
C GLN A 44 -22.89 10.85 -3.64
N LEU A 45 -21.90 10.87 -4.52
CA LEU A 45 -22.11 11.22 -5.93
C LEU A 45 -22.96 10.18 -6.67
N GLU A 46 -22.81 8.88 -6.36
CA GLU A 46 -23.68 7.83 -6.92
C GLU A 46 -25.13 8.04 -6.48
N VAL A 47 -25.36 8.27 -5.18
CA VAL A 47 -26.71 8.41 -4.61
C VAL A 47 -27.41 9.70 -5.05
N TYR A 48 -26.70 10.83 -5.06
CA TYR A 48 -27.32 12.15 -5.21
C TYR A 48 -27.05 12.84 -6.56
N CYS A 49 -26.02 12.42 -7.29
CA CYS A 49 -25.58 13.08 -8.52
C CYS A 49 -25.62 12.17 -9.75
N ALA A 50 -26.23 10.98 -9.64
CA ALA A 50 -26.33 10.00 -10.73
C ALA A 50 -24.98 9.63 -11.34
N LEU A 51 -23.94 9.60 -10.52
CA LEU A 51 -22.66 9.06 -10.93
C LEU A 51 -22.85 7.57 -11.28
N ASP A 52 -22.46 7.20 -12.50
CA ASP A 52 -22.44 5.83 -12.99
C ASP A 52 -20.98 5.37 -13.10
N SER A 53 -20.61 4.36 -12.32
CA SER A 53 -19.27 3.77 -12.29
C SER A 53 -18.98 2.86 -13.49
N CYS A 54 -20.01 2.45 -14.25
CA CYS A 54 -19.87 1.73 -15.51
C CYS A 54 -19.66 2.69 -16.71
N ASP A 55 -19.94 3.99 -16.54
CA ASP A 55 -19.76 4.98 -17.59
C ASP A 55 -18.30 5.48 -17.64
N VAL A 56 -17.64 5.22 -18.76
CA VAL A 56 -16.23 5.59 -18.99
C VAL A 56 -16.02 7.10 -18.96
N GLY A 57 -17.00 7.90 -19.39
CA GLY A 57 -16.94 9.36 -19.35
C GLY A 57 -17.01 9.90 -17.92
N HIS A 58 -17.87 9.32 -17.09
CA HIS A 58 -17.92 9.62 -15.67
C HIS A 58 -16.60 9.27 -14.96
N LEU A 59 -16.05 8.07 -15.19
CA LEU A 59 -14.75 7.68 -14.64
C LEU A 59 -13.63 8.63 -15.08
N TRP A 60 -13.60 9.01 -16.35
CA TRP A 60 -12.63 9.97 -16.87
C TRP A 60 -12.75 11.34 -16.17
N LEU A 61 -13.98 11.83 -15.99
CA LEU A 61 -14.24 13.11 -15.33
C LEU A 61 -13.79 13.07 -13.86
N LEU A 62 -14.09 11.98 -13.15
CA LEU A 62 -13.65 11.78 -11.77
C LEU A 62 -12.13 11.79 -11.66
N HIS A 63 -11.43 11.06 -12.54
CA HIS A 63 -9.98 11.08 -12.58
C HIS A 63 -9.45 12.48 -12.88
N HIS A 64 -10.00 13.16 -13.87
CA HIS A 64 -9.55 14.50 -14.24
C HIS A 64 -9.69 15.50 -13.08
N MET A 65 -10.81 15.47 -12.35
CA MET A 65 -11.11 16.44 -11.30
C MET A 65 -10.49 16.09 -9.94
N PHE A 66 -10.53 14.81 -9.56
CA PHE A 66 -10.28 14.37 -8.18
C PHE A 66 -8.97 13.61 -8.02
N LEU A 67 -8.43 12.96 -9.05
CA LEU A 67 -7.14 12.25 -8.92
C LEU A 67 -6.00 13.17 -8.42
N PRO A 68 -5.85 14.42 -8.91
CA PRO A 68 -4.83 15.32 -8.36
C PRO A 68 -5.02 15.64 -6.87
N LYS A 69 -6.28 15.69 -6.42
CA LYS A 69 -6.64 15.97 -5.02
C LYS A 69 -6.40 14.73 -4.14
N ILE A 70 -6.81 13.56 -4.60
CA ILE A 70 -6.52 12.27 -3.95
C ILE A 70 -5.01 12.10 -3.78
N ASN A 71 -4.23 12.34 -4.83
CA ASN A 71 -2.76 12.25 -4.78
C ASN A 71 -2.15 13.27 -3.79
N ARG A 72 -2.74 14.45 -3.64
CA ARG A 72 -2.30 15.43 -2.64
C ARG A 72 -2.59 14.94 -1.22
N ASP A 73 -3.78 14.42 -0.98
CA ASP A 73 -4.15 13.88 0.34
C ASP A 73 -3.30 12.67 0.70
N ALA A 74 -3.04 11.77 -0.27
CA ALA A 74 -2.17 10.63 -0.09
C ALA A 74 -0.74 11.04 0.28
N ARG A 75 -0.18 12.06 -0.40
CA ARG A 75 1.13 12.62 -0.05
C ARG A 75 1.17 13.23 1.35
N LEU A 76 0.14 14.01 1.71
CA LEU A 76 0.06 14.60 3.04
C LEU A 76 -0.05 13.52 4.12
N TRP A 77 -0.89 12.51 3.89
CA TRP A 77 -1.00 11.37 4.79
C TRP A 77 0.33 10.63 4.91
N GLN A 78 1.04 10.39 3.80
CA GLN A 78 2.36 9.76 3.79
C GLN A 78 3.37 10.56 4.63
N GLU A 79 3.42 11.89 4.49
CA GLU A 79 4.32 12.75 5.26
C GLU A 79 4.06 12.64 6.78
N VAL A 80 2.80 12.68 7.18
CA VAL A 80 2.38 12.55 8.58
C VAL A 80 2.64 11.14 9.11
N TRP A 81 2.25 10.13 8.34
CA TRP A 81 2.45 8.73 8.69
C TRP A 81 3.94 8.42 8.81
N ASN A 82 4.81 8.93 7.95
CA ASN A 82 6.24 8.68 8.07
C ASN A 82 6.87 9.25 9.36
N GLN A 83 6.18 10.16 10.05
CA GLN A 83 6.62 10.79 11.30
C GLN A 83 5.96 10.21 12.56
N HIS A 84 4.88 9.42 12.45
CA HIS A 84 4.24 8.81 13.62
C HIS A 84 5.17 7.80 14.31
N ARG A 85 5.06 7.60 15.62
CA ARG A 85 5.91 6.66 16.35
C ARG A 85 5.37 5.23 16.23
N LEU A 86 6.20 4.33 15.71
CA LEU A 86 5.95 2.90 15.75
C LEU A 86 6.59 2.27 16.99
N ARG A 87 5.93 1.24 17.52
CA ARG A 87 6.48 0.37 18.56
C ARG A 87 6.90 -0.94 17.89
N VAL A 88 8.21 -1.18 17.82
CA VAL A 88 8.74 -2.41 17.24
C VAL A 88 9.06 -3.39 18.38
N PRO A 89 8.55 -4.63 18.36
CA PRO A 89 8.93 -5.64 19.34
C PRO A 89 10.45 -5.83 19.35
N GLY A 90 11.08 -5.65 20.52
CA GLY A 90 12.53 -5.79 20.69
C GLY A 90 13.40 -4.66 20.12
N GLY A 91 12.81 -3.65 19.47
CA GLY A 91 13.53 -2.63 18.69
C GLY A 91 13.03 -1.20 18.92
N GLY A 92 13.05 -0.73 20.16
CA GLY A 92 12.82 0.68 20.51
C GLY A 92 11.51 1.33 20.01
N HIS A 93 11.48 2.67 20.09
CA HIS A 93 10.39 3.51 19.62
C HIS A 93 10.94 4.56 18.64
N GLY A 94 10.46 4.56 17.40
CA GLY A 94 10.91 5.49 16.38
C GLY A 94 9.86 5.65 15.28
N SER A 95 9.93 6.75 14.54
CA SER A 95 9.08 6.91 13.36
C SER A 95 9.56 6.05 12.19
N PRO A 96 8.70 5.70 11.21
CA PRO A 96 9.14 5.02 10.00
C PRO A 96 10.36 5.68 9.36
N SER A 97 10.38 7.01 9.25
CA SER A 97 11.54 7.75 8.73
C SER A 97 12.80 7.54 9.58
N GLN A 98 12.68 7.57 10.91
CA GLN A 98 13.82 7.34 11.80
C GLN A 98 14.32 5.90 11.70
N LEU A 99 13.42 4.92 11.75
CA LEU A 99 13.75 3.51 11.63
C LEU A 99 14.43 3.19 10.30
N PHE A 100 13.94 3.77 9.20
CA PHE A 100 14.56 3.63 7.89
C PHE A 100 15.96 4.25 7.86
N TYR A 101 16.10 5.50 8.31
CA TYR A 101 17.38 6.21 8.33
C TYR A 101 18.43 5.48 9.17
N PHE A 102 18.12 5.16 10.44
CA PHE A 102 19.05 4.47 11.32
C PHE A 102 19.30 3.03 10.87
N GLY A 103 18.30 2.36 10.31
CA GLY A 103 18.43 1.03 9.73
C GLY A 103 19.45 1.00 8.59
N MET A 104 19.43 1.99 7.69
CA MET A 104 20.43 2.09 6.62
C MET A 104 21.85 2.33 7.16
N VAL A 105 21.98 3.13 8.22
CA VAL A 105 23.29 3.39 8.86
C VAL A 105 23.84 2.12 9.52
N GLN A 106 22.98 1.32 10.17
CA GLN A 106 23.39 0.13 10.90
C GLN A 106 23.59 -1.10 10.01
N HIS A 107 22.77 -1.27 8.97
CA HIS A 107 22.71 -2.50 8.18
C HIS A 107 23.11 -2.33 6.71
N GLY A 108 23.59 -1.14 6.35
CA GLY A 108 23.90 -0.77 4.98
C GLY A 108 22.67 -0.32 4.21
N VAL A 109 22.92 0.29 3.05
CA VAL A 109 21.88 0.86 2.18
C VAL A 109 21.00 -0.27 1.62
N ARG A 110 19.68 -0.15 1.79
CA ARG A 110 18.67 -1.08 1.27
C ARG A 110 17.56 -0.30 0.54
N GLY A 111 16.97 -0.88 -0.50
CA GLY A 111 15.78 -0.34 -1.18
C GLY A 111 16.00 0.75 -2.23
N LEU A 112 17.25 1.06 -2.60
CA LEU A 112 17.52 2.03 -3.68
C LEU A 112 17.32 1.46 -5.09
N ASP A 113 17.44 0.14 -5.25
CA ASP A 113 17.32 -0.56 -6.54
C ASP A 113 15.88 -0.98 -6.89
N ASP A 114 14.89 -0.58 -6.08
CA ASP A 114 13.48 -0.94 -6.27
C ASP A 114 12.73 0.09 -7.12
N THR A 115 13.37 1.19 -7.51
CA THR A 115 12.80 2.19 -8.44
C THR A 115 12.19 1.60 -9.72
N PRO A 116 12.80 0.56 -10.35
CA PRO A 116 12.20 -0.18 -11.45
C PRO A 116 10.85 -0.84 -11.13
N LEU A 117 10.60 -1.26 -9.87
CA LEU A 117 9.36 -1.94 -9.46
C LEU A 117 8.16 -0.99 -9.33
N TRP A 118 8.37 0.33 -9.38
CA TRP A 118 7.32 1.35 -9.25
C TRP A 118 7.08 2.14 -10.55
N SER A 119 7.84 1.82 -11.61
CA SER A 119 7.71 2.47 -12.91
C SER A 119 6.84 1.63 -13.84
N PRO A 120 5.64 2.09 -14.25
CA PRO A 120 4.68 1.28 -15.00
C PRO A 120 5.21 0.75 -16.34
N ASN A 121 6.24 1.38 -16.89
CA ASN A 121 6.84 1.02 -18.18
C ASN A 121 8.14 0.22 -18.02
N ASP A 122 8.54 -0.10 -16.80
CA ASP A 122 9.78 -0.83 -16.54
C ASP A 122 9.55 -2.35 -16.66
N PRO A 123 10.48 -3.10 -17.29
CA PRO A 123 10.41 -4.55 -17.36
C PRO A 123 10.31 -5.26 -16.00
N ALA A 124 10.74 -4.62 -14.91
CA ALA A 124 10.56 -5.13 -13.56
C ALA A 124 9.12 -4.99 -13.06
N PHE A 125 8.43 -3.89 -13.37
CA PHE A 125 7.02 -3.70 -13.04
C PHE A 125 6.11 -4.67 -13.81
N LEU A 126 6.39 -4.84 -15.11
CA LEU A 126 5.58 -5.62 -16.04
C LEU A 126 5.69 -7.14 -15.89
N ARG A 127 6.49 -7.64 -14.95
CA ARG A 127 6.58 -9.09 -14.72
C ARG A 127 5.24 -9.64 -14.25
N PRO A 128 4.97 -10.93 -14.51
CA PRO A 128 3.84 -11.62 -13.90
C PRO A 128 3.82 -11.44 -12.37
N PRO A 129 2.65 -11.33 -11.72
CA PRO A 129 2.56 -11.20 -10.26
C PRO A 129 3.26 -12.34 -9.51
N GLU A 130 3.20 -13.55 -10.05
CA GLU A 130 3.89 -14.75 -9.55
C GLU A 130 5.42 -14.67 -9.63
N GLU A 131 5.96 -13.77 -10.45
CA GLU A 131 7.38 -13.46 -10.55
C GLU A 131 7.79 -12.20 -9.77
N GLY A 132 6.86 -11.62 -8.98
CA GLY A 132 7.09 -10.41 -8.19
C GLY A 132 7.08 -9.12 -9.01
N GLY A 133 6.28 -9.08 -10.10
CA GLY A 133 6.02 -7.83 -10.82
C GLY A 133 5.30 -6.79 -9.95
N GLY A 134 5.33 -5.53 -10.37
CA GLY A 134 4.75 -4.41 -9.60
C GLY A 134 3.26 -4.58 -9.32
N ALA A 135 2.54 -5.26 -10.21
CA ALA A 135 1.12 -5.61 -10.04
C ALA A 135 0.83 -6.55 -8.87
N MET A 136 1.83 -7.26 -8.35
CA MET A 136 1.74 -8.03 -7.10
C MET A 136 1.47 -7.13 -5.88
N TYR A 137 1.97 -5.89 -5.94
CA TYR A 137 1.91 -4.93 -4.85
C TYR A 137 0.75 -3.96 -5.10
N GLY A 138 -0.48 -4.43 -4.97
CA GLY A 138 -1.72 -3.66 -5.14
C GLY A 138 -2.76 -4.00 -4.08
N VAL A 139 -3.79 -3.15 -3.93
CA VAL A 139 -4.94 -3.47 -3.06
C VAL A 139 -5.89 -4.35 -3.83
N ASP A 140 -6.11 -5.57 -3.33
CA ASP A 140 -7.24 -6.37 -3.73
C ASP A 140 -8.49 -5.89 -2.98
N TRP A 141 -9.24 -4.98 -3.61
CA TRP A 141 -10.44 -4.41 -3.00
C TRP A 141 -11.56 -5.45 -2.83
N GLU A 142 -11.56 -6.54 -3.61
CA GLU A 142 -12.54 -7.61 -3.49
C GLU A 142 -12.29 -8.45 -2.23
N GLU A 143 -11.02 -8.73 -1.92
CA GLU A 143 -10.62 -9.46 -0.70
C GLU A 143 -10.93 -8.65 0.59
N MET A 144 -10.81 -7.32 0.55
CA MET A 144 -11.15 -6.45 1.69
C MET A 144 -12.66 -6.43 2.03
N GLU A 145 -13.53 -6.76 1.08
CA GLU A 145 -14.98 -6.81 1.31
C GLU A 145 -15.44 -8.19 1.82
N ASP A 146 -14.54 -9.19 1.84
CA ASP A 146 -14.84 -10.51 2.38
C ASP A 146 -14.92 -10.48 3.92
N ARG A 147 -16.11 -10.83 4.44
CA ARG A 147 -16.40 -10.85 5.88
C ARG A 147 -15.56 -11.87 6.64
N ALA A 148 -15.10 -12.94 5.99
CA ALA A 148 -14.24 -13.94 6.62
C ALA A 148 -12.83 -13.37 6.88
N VAL A 149 -12.28 -12.65 5.90
CA VAL A 149 -10.97 -11.99 5.99
C VAL A 149 -11.04 -10.82 6.98
N ALA A 150 -12.06 -9.97 6.87
CA ALA A 150 -12.29 -8.86 7.81
C ALA A 150 -12.49 -9.34 9.27
N GLY A 151 -13.19 -10.45 9.47
CA GLY A 151 -13.38 -11.07 10.79
C GLY A 151 -12.09 -11.64 11.39
N HIS A 152 -11.29 -12.32 10.57
CA HIS A 152 -9.99 -12.83 10.99
C HIS A 152 -9.04 -11.68 11.40
N HIS A 153 -9.04 -10.55 10.70
CA HIS A 153 -8.26 -9.36 11.11
C HIS A 153 -8.74 -8.75 12.43
N ALA A 154 -10.03 -8.81 12.75
CA ALA A 154 -10.57 -8.31 14.01
C ALA A 154 -10.22 -9.21 15.21
N GLU A 155 -10.11 -10.53 15.01
CA GLU A 155 -9.80 -11.50 16.07
C GLU A 155 -8.29 -11.68 16.31
N SER A 156 -7.47 -11.54 15.26
CA SER A 156 -6.01 -11.73 15.33
C SER A 156 -5.21 -10.46 15.68
N HIS A 157 -5.87 -9.30 15.74
CA HIS A 157 -5.26 -8.02 16.08
C HIS A 157 -6.06 -7.26 17.16
N PRO A 158 -5.78 -7.50 18.47
CA PRO A 158 -6.19 -6.59 19.53
C PRO A 158 -5.45 -5.25 19.49
#